data_AF-A0A7Y5XXY9-F1
#
_entry.id   AF-A0A7Y5XXY9-F1
#
_cell.length_a   1.000
_cell.length_b   1.000
_cell.length_c   1.000
_cell.angle_alpha   90.00
_cell.angle_beta   90.00
_cell.angle_gamma   90.00
#
_symmetry.space_group_name_H-M   'P 1'
#
loop_
_entity.id
_entity.type
_entity.pdbx_description
1 polymer ?
#
loop_
_entity_poly.entity_id
_entity_poly.type
_entity_poly.pdbx_seq_one_letter_code
_entity_poly.pdbx_strand_id
1 'polypeptide(L)'
;MTDRFARFVAVCTVLTTLAAAGVGYVSARAARDSGGDKVGALQLSLDSLARQIEANRAAYLQLDRFTLAQKLRREAMNARSERLLFQRDERALTLEERRNEWLADRIERVSGQLARATGVSALTLNGRDGPATDKIAFPSRYLARNTTLDEQRLLALRDTTNEQELSRSRRLSAYSVTLALFAIAVFLFGFSLTPEGRIRGGLFAGTAGVLAIAGMLVTVGAGLRGPPDPPPQAAEAYARGSVAIEVGDYRTAIRELDRAIELNPDLARAWRARSTAEFRASSPQLTGYPSLTSPEALRRSNADLRKALDLGGDTPDLRLSLGFGLFEEGLMERDDDLLKEAVDVSRRAVAANPLDPVA
;
A
#
# COMPACT_ATOMS: atom_id res chain seq x y z
N MET A 1 3.07 61.76 -19.13
CA MET A 1 2.40 60.66 -18.41
C MET A 1 2.72 60.77 -16.93
N THR A 2 1.68 60.75 -16.12
CA THR A 2 1.55 61.36 -14.79
C THR A 2 2.17 60.56 -13.65
N ASP A 3 2.64 61.26 -12.62
CA ASP A 3 3.03 60.77 -11.28
C ASP A 3 2.13 59.63 -10.74
N ARG A 4 0.82 59.66 -11.05
CA ARG A 4 -0.14 58.58 -10.74
C ARG A 4 0.23 57.20 -11.30
N PHE A 5 0.77 57.11 -12.52
CA PHE A 5 1.18 55.83 -13.12
C PHE A 5 2.39 55.24 -12.40
N ALA A 6 3.38 56.07 -12.08
CA ALA A 6 4.56 55.64 -11.33
C ALA A 6 4.18 55.16 -9.92
N ARG A 7 3.29 55.88 -9.22
CA ARG A 7 2.76 55.44 -7.91
C ARG A 7 1.98 54.14 -8.01
N PHE A 8 1.13 53.98 -9.03
CA PHE A 8 0.38 52.74 -9.26
C PHE A 8 1.32 51.54 -9.45
N VAL A 9 2.29 51.66 -10.36
CA VAL A 9 3.29 50.61 -10.60
C VAL A 9 4.09 50.32 -9.32
N ALA A 10 4.50 51.33 -8.57
CA ALA A 10 5.22 51.13 -7.31
C ALA A 10 4.41 50.32 -6.28
N VAL A 11 3.11 50.61 -6.14
CA VAL A 11 2.21 49.83 -5.27
C VAL A 11 2.09 48.39 -5.77
N CYS A 12 1.90 48.18 -7.08
CA CYS A 12 1.85 46.84 -7.66
C CYS A 12 3.15 46.05 -7.43
N THR A 13 4.31 46.69 -7.56
CA THR A 13 5.61 46.07 -7.27
C THR A 13 5.69 45.63 -5.81
N VAL A 14 5.32 46.49 -4.86
CA VAL A 14 5.34 46.14 -3.42
C VAL A 14 4.41 44.96 -3.12
N LEU A 15 3.18 44.99 -3.65
CA LEU A 15 2.22 43.90 -3.46
C LEU A 15 2.73 42.57 -4.06
N THR A 16 3.34 42.63 -5.25
CA THR A 16 3.90 41.45 -5.92
C THR A 16 5.08 40.88 -5.12
N THR A 17 5.95 41.74 -4.58
CA THR A 17 7.07 41.32 -3.73
C THR A 17 6.60 40.69 -2.42
N LEU A 18 5.57 41.26 -1.77
CA LEU A 18 4.97 40.67 -0.58
C LEU A 18 4.33 39.31 -0.86
N ALA A 19 3.63 39.18 -1.99
CA ALA A 19 3.08 37.89 -2.43
C ALA A 19 4.19 36.86 -2.68
N ALA A 20 5.28 37.26 -3.34
CA ALA A 20 6.45 36.41 -3.56
C ALA A 20 7.09 35.94 -2.25
N ALA A 21 7.24 36.84 -1.27
CA ALA A 21 7.75 36.50 0.06
C ALA A 21 6.84 35.50 0.80
N GLY A 22 5.52 35.69 0.69
CA GLY A 22 4.53 34.75 1.24
C GLY A 22 4.64 33.35 0.63
N VAL A 23 4.76 33.26 -0.71
CA VAL A 23 4.96 31.99 -1.41
C VAL A 23 6.30 31.35 -1.03
N GLY A 24 7.37 32.13 -0.92
CA GLY A 24 8.68 31.65 -0.48
C GLY A 24 8.62 31.02 0.92
N TYR A 25 7.90 31.65 1.85
CA TYR A 25 7.71 31.12 3.20
C TYR A 25 6.93 29.79 3.20
N VAL A 26 5.81 29.72 2.48
CA VAL A 26 4.99 28.50 2.36
C VAL A 26 5.79 27.38 1.70
N SER A 27 6.55 27.68 0.64
CA SER A 27 7.43 26.72 -0.04
C SER A 27 8.53 26.19 0.88
N ALA A 28 9.17 27.06 1.67
CA ALA A 28 10.22 26.64 2.59
C ALA A 28 9.68 25.75 3.72
N ARG A 29 8.47 26.04 4.22
CA ARG A 29 7.79 25.20 5.22
C ARG A 29 7.44 23.83 4.64
N ALA A 30 6.79 23.78 3.48
CA ALA A 30 6.43 22.54 2.80
C ALA A 30 7.66 21.66 2.47
N ALA A 31 8.81 22.28 2.16
CA ALA A 31 10.06 21.55 1.91
C ALA A 31 10.64 20.91 3.18
N ARG A 32 10.51 21.56 4.35
CA ARG A 32 10.92 20.96 5.62
C ARG A 32 10.05 19.76 5.99
N ASP A 33 8.74 19.91 5.82
CA ASP A 33 7.78 18.86 6.14
C ASP A 33 8.01 17.62 5.24
N SER A 34 8.26 17.81 3.95
CA SER A 34 8.62 16.72 3.01
C SER A 34 9.91 15.97 3.39
N GLY A 35 10.89 16.66 3.98
CA GLY A 35 12.09 16.01 4.49
C GLY A 35 11.80 15.03 5.64
N GLY A 36 10.85 15.36 6.52
CA GLY A 36 10.44 14.50 7.63
C GLY A 36 9.72 13.24 7.16
N ASP A 37 8.84 13.36 6.18
CA ASP A 37 8.04 12.24 5.66
C ASP A 37 8.89 11.17 4.97
N LYS A 38 9.93 11.56 4.23
CA LYS A 38 10.88 10.60 3.62
C LYS A 38 11.60 9.75 4.67
N VAL A 39 11.97 10.37 5.80
CA VAL A 39 12.55 9.66 6.94
C VAL A 39 11.51 8.72 7.56
N GLY A 40 10.26 9.18 7.71
CA GLY A 40 9.15 8.36 8.20
C GLY A 40 8.87 7.13 7.32
N ALA A 41 8.84 7.30 6.00
CA ALA A 41 8.65 6.19 5.05
C ALA A 41 9.79 5.16 5.13
N LEU A 42 11.04 5.61 5.30
CA LEU A 42 12.18 4.72 5.51
C LEU A 42 12.09 3.98 6.85
N GLN A 43 11.71 4.67 7.92
CA GLN A 43 11.49 4.07 9.24
C GLN A 43 10.39 3.00 9.18
N LEU A 44 9.25 3.29 8.56
CA LEU A 44 8.18 2.30 8.34
C LEU A 44 8.67 1.07 7.58
N SER A 45 9.55 1.26 6.58
CA SER A 45 10.15 0.13 5.85
C SER A 45 11.06 -0.72 6.74
N LEU A 46 11.90 -0.10 7.57
CA LEU A 46 12.77 -0.82 8.51
C LEU A 46 11.96 -1.54 9.60
N ASP A 47 10.96 -0.85 10.16
CA ASP A 47 10.05 -1.42 11.15
C ASP A 47 9.27 -2.60 10.57
N SER A 48 8.86 -2.53 9.30
CA SER A 48 8.18 -3.64 8.63
C SER A 48 9.05 -4.89 8.56
N LEU A 49 10.33 -4.74 8.20
CA LEU A 49 11.29 -5.85 8.15
C LEU A 49 11.55 -6.43 9.54
N ALA A 50 11.74 -5.56 10.54
CA ALA A 50 11.95 -5.99 11.92
C ALA A 50 10.75 -6.77 12.47
N ARG A 51 9.54 -6.25 12.26
CA ARG A 51 8.28 -6.89 12.68
C ARG A 51 8.05 -8.20 11.94
N GLN A 52 8.33 -8.27 10.65
CA GLN A 52 8.22 -9.49 9.87
C GLN A 52 9.16 -10.58 10.40
N ILE A 53 10.41 -10.24 10.73
CA ILE A 53 11.38 -11.19 11.32
C ILE A 53 10.89 -11.68 12.69
N GLU A 54 10.40 -10.77 13.54
CA GLU A 54 9.87 -11.09 14.87
C GLU A 54 8.66 -12.02 14.78
N ALA A 55 7.68 -11.66 13.93
CA ALA A 55 6.46 -12.43 13.70
C ALA A 55 6.76 -13.81 13.11
N ASN A 56 7.66 -13.90 12.12
CA ASN A 56 8.13 -15.16 11.56
C ASN A 56 8.74 -16.06 12.65
N ARG A 57 9.69 -15.53 13.43
CA ARG A 57 10.32 -16.30 14.52
C ARG A 57 9.30 -16.80 15.54
N ALA A 58 8.37 -15.95 15.94
CA ALA A 58 7.32 -16.31 16.89
C ALA A 58 6.36 -17.37 16.32
N ALA A 59 5.95 -17.24 15.06
CA ALA A 59 5.05 -18.19 14.39
C ALA A 59 5.70 -19.57 14.22
N TYR A 60 6.96 -19.64 13.77
CA TYR A 60 7.69 -20.91 13.68
C TYR A 60 7.93 -21.53 15.05
N LEU A 61 8.28 -20.73 16.07
CA LEU A 61 8.43 -21.23 17.43
C LEU A 61 7.13 -21.84 17.98
N GLN A 62 5.98 -21.21 17.71
CA GLN A 62 4.67 -21.78 18.07
C GLN A 62 4.41 -23.13 17.36
N LEU A 63 4.74 -23.22 16.07
CA LEU A 63 4.59 -24.45 15.28
C LEU A 63 5.49 -25.59 15.80
N ASP A 64 6.75 -25.29 16.12
CA ASP A 64 7.70 -26.26 16.68
C ASP A 64 7.24 -26.78 18.04
N ARG A 65 6.79 -25.87 18.92
CA ARG A 65 6.25 -26.20 20.23
C ARG A 65 4.99 -27.06 20.12
N PHE A 66 4.07 -26.71 19.21
CA PHE A 66 2.89 -27.52 18.93
C PHE A 66 3.27 -28.92 18.48
N THR A 67 4.19 -29.03 17.51
CA THR A 67 4.65 -30.33 16.97
C THR A 67 5.28 -31.19 18.05
N LEU A 68 6.09 -30.59 18.93
CA LEU A 68 6.68 -31.27 20.08
C LEU A 68 5.61 -31.76 21.07
N ALA A 69 4.61 -30.93 21.38
CA ALA A 69 3.50 -31.33 22.24
C ALA A 69 2.70 -32.51 21.65
N GLN A 70 2.41 -32.48 20.34
CA GLN A 70 1.72 -33.58 19.66
C GLN A 70 2.55 -34.87 19.64
N LYS A 71 3.87 -34.76 19.44
CA LYS A 71 4.79 -35.91 19.54
C LYS A 71 4.73 -36.55 20.93
N LEU A 72 4.80 -35.74 21.98
CA LEU A 72 4.73 -36.22 23.37
C LEU A 72 3.37 -36.86 23.69
N ARG A 73 2.26 -36.26 23.23
CA ARG A 73 0.91 -36.86 23.37
C ARG A 73 0.84 -38.22 22.67
N ARG A 74 1.42 -38.36 21.48
CA ARG A 74 1.48 -39.63 20.76
C ARG A 74 2.31 -40.67 21.52
N GLU A 75 3.46 -40.30 22.04
CA GLU A 75 4.30 -41.19 22.85
C GLU A 75 3.58 -41.64 24.14
N ALA A 76 2.87 -40.74 24.82
CA ALA A 76 2.02 -41.09 25.97
C ALA A 76 0.91 -42.09 25.59
N MET A 77 0.22 -41.85 24.47
CA MET A 77 -0.82 -42.75 23.97
C MET A 77 -0.27 -44.13 23.59
N ASN A 78 0.95 -44.19 23.04
CA ASN A 78 1.62 -45.46 22.74
C ASN A 78 1.95 -46.21 24.03
N ALA A 79 2.56 -45.54 25.03
CA ALA A 79 2.86 -46.14 26.32
C ALA A 79 1.59 -46.67 27.02
N ARG A 80 0.50 -45.90 26.97
CA ARG A 80 -0.82 -46.31 27.47
C ARG A 80 -1.36 -47.53 26.72
N SER A 81 -1.24 -47.55 25.40
CA SER A 81 -1.72 -48.66 24.56
C SER A 81 -0.93 -49.94 24.84
N GLU A 82 0.39 -49.85 24.96
CA GLU A 82 1.26 -50.99 25.31
C GLU A 82 0.91 -51.57 26.68
N ARG A 83 0.67 -50.69 27.66
CA ARG A 83 0.25 -51.09 29.01
C ARG A 83 -1.04 -51.90 28.98
N LEU A 84 -2.05 -51.42 28.24
CA LEU A 84 -3.35 -52.09 28.10
C LEU A 84 -3.27 -53.42 27.35
N LEU A 85 -2.38 -53.53 26.36
CA LEU A 85 -2.27 -54.71 25.49
C LEU A 85 -1.40 -55.83 26.08
N PHE A 86 -0.29 -55.48 26.75
CA PHE A 86 0.73 -56.47 27.13
C PHE A 86 0.77 -56.80 28.62
N GLN A 87 -0.07 -56.17 29.46
CA GLN A 87 -0.14 -56.38 30.91
C GLN A 87 1.25 -56.35 31.59
N ARG A 88 2.19 -55.56 31.07
CA ARG A 88 3.56 -55.44 31.60
C ARG A 88 3.57 -54.51 32.81
N ASP A 89 4.24 -54.93 33.88
CA ASP A 89 4.33 -54.18 35.14
C ASP A 89 4.82 -52.74 34.91
N GLU A 90 4.01 -51.83 35.45
CA GLU A 90 3.47 -50.69 34.72
C GLU A 90 4.15 -49.39 35.11
N ARG A 91 5.05 -49.39 36.10
CA ARG A 91 5.59 -48.15 36.69
C ARG A 91 6.38 -47.30 35.70
N ALA A 92 7.20 -47.93 34.86
CA ALA A 92 7.99 -47.21 33.86
C ALA A 92 7.09 -46.61 32.76
N LEU A 93 6.15 -47.39 32.22
CA LEU A 93 5.20 -46.94 31.20
C LEU A 93 4.20 -45.90 31.74
N THR A 94 3.74 -46.07 32.98
CA THR A 94 2.88 -45.09 33.66
C THR A 94 3.62 -43.78 33.94
N LEU A 95 4.90 -43.87 34.32
CA LEU A 95 5.75 -42.68 34.50
C LEU A 95 5.99 -41.98 33.16
N GLU A 96 6.24 -42.74 32.09
CA GLU A 96 6.40 -42.20 30.73
C GLU A 96 5.12 -41.52 30.23
N GLU A 97 3.97 -42.19 30.33
CA GLU A 97 2.64 -41.65 30.02
C GLU A 97 2.43 -40.31 30.73
N ARG A 98 2.53 -40.31 32.08
CA ARG A 98 2.33 -39.09 32.89
C ARG A 98 3.34 -37.99 32.59
N ARG A 99 4.62 -38.34 32.40
CA ARG A 99 5.68 -37.37 32.08
C ARG A 99 5.40 -36.70 30.75
N ASN A 100 5.09 -37.49 29.72
CA ASN A 100 4.87 -36.98 28.38
C ASN A 100 3.57 -36.17 28.30
N GLU A 101 2.48 -36.59 28.96
CA GLU A 101 1.26 -35.79 29.10
C GLU A 101 1.53 -34.46 29.82
N TRP A 102 2.23 -34.50 30.96
CA TRP A 102 2.55 -33.29 31.73
C TRP A 102 3.42 -32.31 30.93
N LEU A 103 4.42 -32.82 30.20
CA LEU A 103 5.29 -32.00 29.34
C LEU A 103 4.48 -31.38 28.20
N ALA A 104 3.61 -32.14 27.53
CA ALA A 104 2.76 -31.62 26.47
C ALA A 104 1.84 -30.49 26.97
N ASP A 105 1.15 -30.71 28.09
CA ASP A 105 0.27 -29.70 28.70
C ASP A 105 1.06 -28.46 29.13
N ARG A 106 2.29 -28.63 29.64
CA ARG A 106 3.15 -27.51 30.01
C ARG A 106 3.61 -26.72 28.79
N ILE A 107 3.94 -27.39 27.69
CA ILE A 107 4.30 -26.75 26.43
C ILE A 107 3.12 -25.92 25.91
N GLU A 108 1.92 -26.47 25.86
CA GLU A 108 0.70 -25.77 25.41
C GLU A 108 0.37 -24.55 26.28
N ARG A 109 0.45 -24.68 27.62
CA ARG A 109 0.26 -23.54 28.53
C ARG A 109 1.24 -22.40 28.27
N VAL A 110 2.53 -22.71 28.12
CA VAL A 110 3.57 -21.71 27.85
C VAL A 110 3.41 -21.14 26.42
N SER A 111 2.98 -21.94 25.44
CA SER A 111 2.64 -21.45 24.10
C SER A 111 1.52 -20.41 24.13
N GLY A 112 0.50 -20.58 24.98
CA GLY A 112 -0.55 -19.58 25.19
C GLY A 112 -0.07 -18.29 25.90
N GLN A 113 1.01 -18.36 26.70
CA GLN A 113 1.65 -17.17 27.25
C GLN A 113 2.48 -16.43 26.19
N LEU A 114 3.28 -17.18 25.42
CA LEU A 114 4.07 -16.65 24.32
C LEU A 114 3.19 -15.94 23.29
N ALA A 115 2.05 -16.55 22.93
CA ALA A 115 1.09 -15.97 21.99
C ALA A 115 0.59 -14.58 22.41
N ARG A 116 0.32 -14.40 23.71
CA ARG A 116 -0.09 -13.09 24.26
C ARG A 116 1.03 -12.06 24.25
N ALA A 117 2.28 -12.51 24.42
CA ALA A 117 3.44 -11.63 24.43
C ALA A 117 3.86 -11.18 23.02
N THR A 118 3.72 -12.06 22.01
CA THR A 118 4.17 -11.79 20.64
C THR A 118 3.06 -11.35 19.70
N GLY A 119 1.79 -11.43 20.11
CA GLY A 119 0.62 -11.15 19.25
C GLY A 119 0.32 -12.24 18.21
N VAL A 120 1.14 -13.29 18.15
CA VAL A 120 0.92 -14.47 17.29
C VAL A 120 -0.06 -15.42 17.94
N SER A 121 -1.02 -15.93 17.19
CA SER A 121 -2.05 -16.83 17.69
C SER A 121 -1.46 -18.12 18.28
N ALA A 122 -1.97 -18.56 19.44
CA ALA A 122 -1.56 -19.83 20.03
C ALA A 122 -2.06 -21.01 19.17
N LEU A 123 -1.15 -21.91 18.80
CA LEU A 123 -1.49 -23.06 17.99
C LEU A 123 -1.97 -24.22 18.86
N THR A 124 -3.20 -24.67 18.61
CA THR A 124 -3.84 -25.80 19.30
C THR A 124 -4.48 -26.72 18.28
N LEU A 125 -4.70 -27.99 18.63
CA LEU A 125 -5.20 -29.00 17.69
C LEU A 125 -6.54 -28.59 17.04
N ASN A 126 -7.50 -28.19 17.89
CA ASN A 126 -8.85 -27.77 17.49
C ASN A 126 -9.00 -26.24 17.39
N GLY A 127 -7.88 -25.50 17.42
CA GLY A 127 -7.91 -24.05 17.25
C GLY A 127 -8.34 -23.66 15.85
N ARG A 128 -8.70 -22.39 15.66
CA ARG A 128 -9.07 -21.82 14.35
C ARG A 128 -8.04 -22.14 13.26
N ASP A 129 -6.76 -22.01 13.60
CA ASP A 129 -5.63 -22.25 12.70
C ASP A 129 -4.94 -23.60 12.98
N GLY A 130 -5.60 -24.46 13.75
CA GLY A 130 -5.13 -25.80 14.09
C GLY A 130 -5.35 -26.81 12.96
N PRO A 131 -4.56 -27.90 12.90
CA PRO A 131 -4.67 -28.89 11.84
C PRO A 131 -6.00 -29.68 11.85
N ALA A 132 -6.76 -29.70 12.96
CA ALA A 132 -8.09 -30.31 12.95
C ALA A 132 -9.12 -29.46 12.19
N THR A 133 -8.95 -28.13 12.21
CA THR A 133 -9.81 -27.16 11.54
C THR A 133 -9.36 -26.90 10.10
N ASP A 134 -8.06 -26.70 9.88
CA ASP A 134 -7.46 -26.50 8.56
C ASP A 134 -6.69 -27.75 8.11
N LYS A 135 -7.43 -28.73 7.58
CA LYS A 135 -6.86 -30.01 7.14
C LYS A 135 -6.08 -29.92 5.83
N ILE A 136 -6.27 -28.84 5.07
CA ILE A 136 -5.82 -28.73 3.68
C ILE A 136 -4.52 -27.93 3.59
N ALA A 137 -4.46 -26.80 4.30
CA ALA A 137 -3.39 -25.83 4.13
C ALA A 137 -2.63 -25.54 5.43
N PHE A 138 -2.77 -26.38 6.45
CA PHE A 138 -1.91 -26.30 7.62
C PHE A 138 -0.49 -26.80 7.28
N PRO A 139 0.60 -26.10 7.70
CA PRO A 139 0.62 -24.87 8.51
C PRO A 139 0.70 -23.57 7.71
N SER A 140 0.62 -23.59 6.38
CA SER A 140 0.86 -22.40 5.55
C SER A 140 -0.12 -21.27 5.81
N ARG A 141 -1.42 -21.54 5.99
CA ARG A 141 -2.41 -20.51 6.35
C ARG A 141 -2.19 -19.93 7.74
N TYR A 142 -1.78 -20.76 8.70
CA TYR A 142 -1.42 -20.30 10.04
C TYR A 142 -0.24 -19.32 9.97
N LEU A 143 0.81 -19.69 9.23
CA LEU A 143 1.98 -18.84 9.04
C LEU A 143 1.56 -17.52 8.37
N ALA A 144 0.87 -17.56 7.23
CA ALA A 144 0.39 -16.36 6.54
C ALA A 144 -0.36 -15.41 7.49
N ARG A 145 -1.40 -15.89 8.20
CA ARG A 145 -2.18 -15.02 9.12
C ARG A 145 -1.35 -14.33 10.20
N ASN A 146 -0.29 -14.97 10.67
CA ASN A 146 0.48 -14.51 11.81
C ASN A 146 1.79 -13.80 11.43
N THR A 147 2.17 -13.79 10.14
CA THR A 147 3.43 -13.19 9.69
C THR A 147 3.24 -12.01 8.74
N THR A 148 2.18 -12.01 7.91
CA THR A 148 2.02 -11.00 6.85
C THR A 148 1.15 -9.82 7.24
N LEU A 149 0.34 -9.89 8.31
CA LEU A 149 -0.59 -8.81 8.67
C LEU A 149 0.12 -7.47 8.94
N ASP A 150 1.08 -7.45 9.87
CA ASP A 150 1.78 -6.22 10.24
C ASP A 150 2.67 -5.70 9.11
N GLU A 151 3.28 -6.60 8.34
CA GLU A 151 4.05 -6.27 7.14
C GLU A 151 3.17 -5.53 6.13
N GLN A 152 2.03 -6.11 5.74
CA GLN A 152 1.13 -5.50 4.76
C GLN A 152 0.57 -4.16 5.24
N ARG A 153 0.30 -4.04 6.55
CA ARG A 153 -0.14 -2.78 7.16
C ARG A 153 0.93 -1.70 7.06
N LEU A 154 2.17 -2.02 7.40
CA LEU A 154 3.28 -1.05 7.36
C LEU A 154 3.67 -0.67 5.94
N LEU A 155 3.62 -1.62 5.00
CA LEU A 155 3.81 -1.33 3.56
C LEU A 155 2.73 -0.41 3.02
N ALA A 156 1.46 -0.65 3.37
CA ALA A 156 0.37 0.25 2.98
C ALA A 156 0.54 1.65 3.59
N LEU A 157 0.91 1.75 4.87
CA LEU A 157 1.21 3.05 5.50
C LEU A 157 2.35 3.77 4.78
N ARG A 158 3.45 3.07 4.47
CA ARG A 158 4.58 3.63 3.72
C ARG A 158 4.15 4.15 2.36
N ASP A 159 3.36 3.39 1.61
CA ASP A 159 2.92 3.77 0.28
C ASP A 159 2.01 5.01 0.34
N THR A 160 1.14 5.10 1.35
CA THR A 160 0.35 6.32 1.58
C THR A 160 1.22 7.54 1.92
N THR A 161 2.30 7.37 2.70
CA THR A 161 3.27 8.45 2.95
C THR A 161 3.99 8.86 1.67
N ASN A 162 4.35 7.90 0.80
CA ASN A 162 4.98 8.20 -0.48
C ASN A 162 4.04 8.94 -1.45
N GLU A 163 2.75 8.58 -1.50
CA GLU A 163 1.72 9.28 -2.28
C GLU A 163 1.58 10.74 -1.82
N GLN A 164 1.56 10.96 -0.51
CA GLN A 164 1.56 12.31 0.06
C GLN A 164 2.79 13.11 -0.37
N GLU A 165 3.98 12.50 -0.34
CA GLU A 165 5.22 13.13 -0.78
C GLU A 165 5.17 13.56 -2.25
N LEU A 166 4.66 12.71 -3.14
CA LEU A 166 4.45 13.05 -4.54
C LEU A 166 3.50 14.24 -4.71
N SER A 167 2.40 14.27 -3.96
CA SER A 167 1.45 15.39 -4.00
C SER A 167 2.07 16.71 -3.50
N ARG A 168 2.90 16.65 -2.45
CA ARG A 168 3.60 17.81 -1.87
C ARG A 168 4.73 18.28 -2.78
N SER A 169 5.47 17.37 -3.40
CA SER A 169 6.50 17.68 -4.39
C SER A 169 5.93 18.43 -5.59
N ARG A 170 4.74 18.03 -6.10
CA ARG A 170 4.04 18.77 -7.15
C ARG A 170 3.71 20.20 -6.73
N ARG A 171 3.31 20.44 -5.47
CA ARG A 171 3.08 21.80 -4.96
C ARG A 171 4.37 22.61 -4.84
N LEU A 172 5.45 21.99 -4.37
CA LEU A 172 6.76 22.65 -4.31
C LEU A 172 7.20 23.11 -5.70
N SER A 173 7.02 22.27 -6.74
CA SER A 173 7.30 22.65 -8.13
C SER A 173 6.42 23.82 -8.58
N ALA A 174 5.12 23.82 -8.25
CA ALA A 174 4.22 24.93 -8.55
C ALA A 174 4.62 26.24 -7.85
N TYR A 175 5.13 26.17 -6.60
CA TYR A 175 5.65 27.34 -5.89
C TYR A 175 6.93 27.88 -6.52
N SER A 176 7.83 27.02 -7.02
CA SER A 176 9.01 27.47 -7.78
C SER A 176 8.63 28.20 -9.07
N VAL A 177 7.67 27.67 -9.83
CA VAL A 177 7.14 28.34 -11.04
C VAL A 177 6.52 29.70 -10.68
N THR A 178 5.75 29.75 -9.59
CA THR A 178 5.14 30.99 -9.12
C THR A 178 6.18 32.05 -8.74
N LEU A 179 7.23 31.67 -8.01
CA LEU A 179 8.31 32.58 -7.64
C LEU A 179 9.01 33.16 -8.87
N ALA A 180 9.21 32.35 -9.91
CA ALA A 180 9.75 32.80 -11.19
C ALA A 180 8.81 33.82 -11.88
N LEU A 181 7.49 33.56 -11.89
CA LEU A 181 6.50 34.49 -12.44
C LEU A 181 6.50 35.83 -11.70
N PHE A 182 6.59 35.82 -10.37
CA PHE A 182 6.69 37.06 -9.58
C PHE A 182 8.00 37.80 -9.81
N ALA A 183 9.14 37.10 -9.93
CA ALA A 183 10.41 37.72 -10.25
C ALA A 183 10.36 38.46 -11.61
N ILE A 184 9.78 37.81 -12.64
CA ILE A 184 9.57 38.42 -13.96
C ILE A 184 8.60 39.61 -13.86
N ALA A 185 7.51 39.48 -13.10
CA ALA A 185 6.55 40.57 -12.91
C ALA A 185 7.18 41.79 -12.22
N VAL A 186 7.94 41.59 -11.14
CA VAL A 186 8.68 42.66 -10.45
C VAL A 186 9.70 43.32 -11.38
N PHE A 187 10.43 42.53 -12.17
CA PHE A 187 11.36 43.05 -13.17
C PHE A 187 10.65 43.92 -14.22
N LEU A 188 9.52 43.45 -14.77
CA LEU A 188 8.75 44.18 -15.78
C LEU A 188 8.10 45.45 -15.22
N PHE A 189 7.60 45.42 -13.98
CA PHE A 189 7.14 46.63 -13.30
C PHE A 189 8.28 47.64 -13.13
N GLY A 190 9.46 47.19 -12.67
CA GLY A 190 10.66 48.03 -12.58
C GLY A 190 11.08 48.61 -13.94
N PHE A 191 11.08 47.78 -14.99
CA PHE A 191 11.41 48.19 -16.35
C PHE A 191 10.40 49.22 -16.90
N SER A 192 9.11 49.09 -16.57
CA SER A 192 8.09 50.06 -16.99
C SER A 192 8.31 51.49 -16.44
N LEU A 193 9.11 51.63 -15.37
CA LEU A 193 9.46 52.92 -14.76
C LEU A 193 10.71 53.56 -15.39
N THR A 194 11.52 52.80 -16.14
CA THR A 194 12.77 53.30 -16.74
C THR A 194 12.49 54.26 -17.90
N PRO A 195 13.45 55.15 -18.24
CA PRO A 195 13.29 56.09 -19.35
C PRO A 195 12.97 55.40 -20.69
N GLU A 196 13.64 54.27 -20.96
CA GLU A 196 13.46 53.46 -22.18
C GLU A 196 12.13 52.69 -22.17
N GLY A 197 11.72 52.17 -21.01
CA GLY A 197 10.47 51.43 -20.84
C GLY A 197 9.21 52.30 -20.90
N ARG A 198 9.31 53.61 -20.60
CA ARG A 198 8.15 54.54 -20.59
C ARG A 198 7.41 54.64 -21.91
N ILE A 199 8.11 54.45 -23.05
CA ILE A 199 7.50 54.53 -24.39
C ILE A 199 6.43 53.43 -24.56
N ARG A 200 6.61 52.27 -23.90
CA ARG A 200 5.65 51.15 -23.89
C ARG A 200 5.27 50.73 -22.46
N GLY A 201 5.29 51.68 -21.51
CA GLY A 201 5.17 51.38 -20.08
C GLY A 201 3.87 50.63 -19.73
N GLY A 202 2.76 50.96 -20.40
CA GLY A 202 1.49 50.27 -20.23
C GLY A 202 1.51 48.79 -20.68
N LEU A 203 2.27 48.46 -21.72
CA LEU A 203 2.43 47.07 -22.18
C LEU A 203 3.19 46.25 -21.13
N PHE A 204 4.32 46.77 -20.64
CA PHE A 204 5.14 46.08 -19.62
C PHE A 204 4.43 45.97 -18.27
N ALA A 205 3.74 47.02 -17.82
CA ALA A 205 2.95 46.97 -16.60
C ALA A 205 1.73 46.03 -16.73
N GLY A 206 1.10 45.99 -17.91
CA GLY A 206 0.01 45.07 -18.20
C GLY A 206 0.45 43.60 -18.18
N THR A 207 1.56 43.27 -18.86
CA THR A 207 2.11 41.91 -18.84
C THR A 207 2.56 41.49 -17.44
N ALA A 208 3.20 42.39 -16.69
CA ALA A 208 3.56 42.15 -15.29
C ALA A 208 2.34 41.83 -14.41
N GLY A 209 1.25 42.58 -14.57
CA GLY A 209 -0.01 42.34 -13.86
C GLY A 209 -0.61 40.97 -14.18
N VAL A 210 -0.62 40.57 -15.46
CA VAL A 210 -1.10 39.24 -15.88
C VAL A 210 -0.27 38.13 -15.25
N LEU A 211 1.06 38.24 -15.26
CA LEU A 211 1.95 37.24 -14.66
C LEU A 211 1.77 37.15 -13.14
N ALA A 212 1.60 38.29 -12.45
CA ALA A 212 1.34 38.32 -11.01
C ALA A 212 0.00 37.65 -10.66
N ILE A 213 -1.06 37.92 -11.42
CA ILE A 213 -2.37 37.26 -11.23
C ILE A 213 -2.26 35.76 -11.52
N ALA A 214 -1.60 35.36 -12.60
CA ALA A 214 -1.38 33.96 -12.94
C ALA A 214 -0.62 33.22 -11.81
N GLY A 215 0.46 33.81 -11.29
CA GLY A 215 1.19 33.26 -10.15
C GLY A 215 0.32 33.12 -8.90
N MET A 216 -0.52 34.11 -8.63
CA MET A 216 -1.43 34.07 -7.47
C MET A 216 -2.49 32.96 -7.63
N LEU A 217 -3.07 32.79 -8.83
CA LEU A 217 -4.02 31.72 -9.13
C LEU A 217 -3.41 30.33 -8.99
N VAL A 218 -2.17 30.14 -9.49
CA VAL A 218 -1.42 28.88 -9.32
C VAL A 218 -1.17 28.58 -7.84
N THR A 219 -0.80 29.59 -7.06
CA THR A 219 -0.57 29.46 -5.60
C THR A 219 -1.84 29.03 -4.87
N VAL A 220 -2.96 29.72 -5.13
CA VAL A 220 -4.25 29.42 -4.50
C VAL A 220 -4.71 28.01 -4.89
N GLY A 221 -4.60 27.65 -6.17
CA GLY A 221 -4.92 26.30 -6.66
C GLY A 221 -4.06 25.21 -6.02
N ALA A 222 -2.76 25.47 -5.80
CA ALA A 222 -1.87 24.55 -5.11
C ALA A 222 -2.21 24.42 -3.61
N GLY A 223 -2.62 25.51 -2.96
CA GLY A 223 -2.98 25.53 -1.54
C GLY A 223 -4.30 24.83 -1.21
N LEU A 224 -5.28 24.86 -2.12
CA LEU A 224 -6.61 24.26 -1.93
C LEU A 224 -6.65 22.73 -2.14
N ARG A 225 -5.60 22.14 -2.75
CA ARG A 225 -5.55 20.71 -3.10
C ARG A 225 -4.65 19.91 -2.15
N GLY A 226 -4.91 20.02 -0.85
CA GLY A 226 -4.36 19.16 0.20
C GLY A 226 -5.04 17.79 0.23
N PRO A 227 -4.39 16.64 -0.07
CA PRO A 227 -5.00 15.38 0.28
C PRO A 227 -5.06 15.30 1.82
N PRO A 228 -6.18 14.82 2.37
CA PRO A 228 -6.28 14.56 3.80
C PRO A 228 -5.23 13.52 4.23
N ASP A 229 -4.86 13.54 5.52
CA ASP A 229 -3.99 12.49 6.04
C ASP A 229 -4.67 11.12 5.90
N PRO A 230 -3.97 10.11 5.33
CA PRO A 230 -4.55 8.82 5.08
C PRO A 230 -4.94 8.19 6.43
N PRO A 231 -6.18 7.72 6.58
CA PRO A 231 -6.60 7.12 7.83
C PRO A 231 -5.82 5.82 8.05
N PRO A 232 -5.17 5.60 9.21
CA PRO A 232 -4.47 4.35 9.52
C PRO A 232 -5.36 3.10 9.37
N GLN A 233 -6.67 3.29 9.49
CA GLN A 233 -7.69 2.26 9.32
C GLN A 233 -7.76 1.72 7.88
N ALA A 234 -7.43 2.52 6.85
CA ALA A 234 -7.38 2.05 5.47
C ALA A 234 -6.25 1.02 5.28
N ALA A 235 -5.07 1.30 5.84
CA ALA A 235 -3.93 0.39 5.82
C ALA A 235 -4.22 -0.90 6.61
N GLU A 236 -4.94 -0.81 7.73
CA GLU A 236 -5.35 -1.98 8.51
C GLU A 236 -6.37 -2.85 7.75
N ALA A 237 -7.38 -2.23 7.15
CA ALA A 237 -8.37 -2.92 6.32
C ALA A 237 -7.70 -3.58 5.10
N TYR A 238 -6.80 -2.87 4.42
CA TYR A 238 -5.98 -3.43 3.34
C TYR A 238 -5.19 -4.66 3.81
N ALA A 239 -4.49 -4.57 4.95
CA ALA A 239 -3.68 -5.66 5.46
C ALA A 239 -4.51 -6.91 5.78
N ARG A 240 -5.68 -6.73 6.42
CA ARG A 240 -6.63 -7.83 6.64
C ARG A 240 -7.12 -8.43 5.34
N GLY A 241 -7.38 -7.59 4.34
CA GLY A 241 -7.75 -8.00 2.99
C GLY A 241 -6.66 -8.86 2.32
N SER A 242 -5.41 -8.41 2.33
CA SER A 242 -4.27 -9.14 1.77
C SER A 242 -4.06 -10.49 2.44
N VAL A 243 -4.08 -10.53 3.77
CA VAL A 243 -4.00 -11.80 4.53
C VAL A 243 -5.15 -12.74 4.16
N ALA A 244 -6.35 -12.20 3.95
CA ALA A 244 -7.51 -12.98 3.52
C ALA A 244 -7.33 -13.55 2.10
N ILE A 245 -6.66 -12.84 1.18
CA ILE A 245 -6.29 -13.38 -0.14
C ILE A 245 -5.30 -14.53 0.01
N GLU A 246 -4.25 -14.36 0.81
CA GLU A 246 -3.21 -15.37 1.01
C GLU A 246 -3.75 -16.69 1.56
N VAL A 247 -4.75 -16.62 2.45
CA VAL A 247 -5.43 -17.81 2.98
C VAL A 247 -6.60 -18.28 2.11
N GLY A 248 -6.94 -17.59 1.03
CA GLY A 248 -8.03 -17.93 0.13
C GLY A 248 -9.43 -17.63 0.65
N ASP A 249 -9.58 -16.79 1.68
CA ASP A 249 -10.88 -16.25 2.12
C ASP A 249 -11.23 -15.00 1.31
N TYR A 250 -11.47 -15.19 0.01
CA TYR A 250 -11.70 -14.08 -0.93
C TYR A 250 -12.95 -13.25 -0.58
N ARG A 251 -13.95 -13.87 0.05
CA ARG A 251 -15.16 -13.15 0.49
C ARG A 251 -14.83 -12.16 1.59
N THR A 252 -14.00 -12.53 2.56
CA THR A 252 -13.51 -11.60 3.58
C THR A 252 -12.53 -10.59 2.98
N ALA A 253 -11.67 -11.01 2.05
CA ALA A 253 -10.76 -10.11 1.34
C ALA A 253 -11.51 -8.95 0.67
N ILE A 254 -12.52 -9.25 -0.15
CA ILE A 254 -13.31 -8.24 -0.86
C ILE A 254 -13.93 -7.24 0.12
N ARG A 255 -14.58 -7.70 1.21
CA ARG A 255 -15.20 -6.79 2.20
C ARG A 255 -14.19 -5.86 2.87
N GLU A 256 -13.01 -6.38 3.25
CA GLU A 256 -11.98 -5.56 3.89
C GLU A 256 -11.34 -4.59 2.89
N LEU A 257 -11.20 -4.99 1.63
CA LEU A 257 -10.64 -4.16 0.58
C LEU A 257 -11.61 -3.08 0.11
N ASP A 258 -12.91 -3.37 0.05
CA ASP A 258 -13.95 -2.36 -0.14
C ASP A 258 -13.86 -1.29 0.94
N ARG A 259 -13.76 -1.71 2.21
CA ARG A 259 -13.55 -0.78 3.33
C ARG A 259 -12.25 0.02 3.20
N ALA A 260 -11.16 -0.61 2.76
CA ALA A 260 -9.90 0.08 2.55
C ALA A 260 -10.02 1.18 1.46
N ILE A 261 -10.72 0.88 0.37
CA ILE A 261 -11.00 1.79 -0.74
C ILE A 261 -11.95 2.91 -0.31
N GLU A 262 -12.99 2.62 0.48
CA GLU A 262 -13.89 3.64 1.04
C GLU A 262 -13.14 4.63 1.94
N LEU A 263 -12.20 4.12 2.74
CA LEU A 263 -11.40 4.93 3.66
C LEU A 263 -10.28 5.70 2.94
N ASN A 264 -9.66 5.10 1.92
CA ASN A 264 -8.66 5.75 1.09
C ASN A 264 -8.83 5.30 -0.39
N PRO A 265 -9.58 6.07 -1.20
CA PRO A 265 -9.79 5.77 -2.61
C PRO A 265 -8.50 5.85 -3.46
N ASP A 266 -7.45 6.47 -2.95
CA ASP A 266 -6.18 6.65 -3.66
C ASP A 266 -5.17 5.53 -3.34
N LEU A 267 -5.51 4.59 -2.44
CA LEU A 267 -4.64 3.46 -2.09
C LEU A 267 -4.58 2.44 -3.24
N ALA A 268 -3.65 2.62 -4.17
CA ALA A 268 -3.51 1.79 -5.38
C ALA A 268 -3.41 0.28 -5.08
N ARG A 269 -2.74 -0.08 -3.96
CA ARG A 269 -2.63 -1.47 -3.50
C ARG A 269 -3.98 -2.10 -3.18
N ALA A 270 -4.94 -1.34 -2.64
CA ALA A 270 -6.25 -1.87 -2.28
C ALA A 270 -7.07 -2.25 -3.51
N TRP A 271 -7.04 -1.41 -4.55
CA TRP A 271 -7.65 -1.71 -5.85
C TRP A 271 -7.03 -2.96 -6.48
N ARG A 272 -5.70 -3.04 -6.53
CA ARG A 272 -4.99 -4.22 -7.03
C ARG A 272 -5.30 -5.49 -6.24
N ALA A 273 -5.37 -5.40 -4.93
CA ALA A 273 -5.70 -6.54 -4.09
C ALA A 273 -7.17 -6.96 -4.33
N ARG A 274 -8.08 -6.00 -4.51
CA ARG A 274 -9.49 -6.31 -4.75
C ARG A 274 -9.69 -6.99 -6.09
N SER A 275 -9.01 -6.52 -7.14
CA SER A 275 -9.04 -7.20 -8.44
C SER A 275 -8.62 -8.66 -8.33
N THR A 276 -7.54 -8.94 -7.60
CA THR A 276 -7.06 -10.30 -7.33
C THR A 276 -8.09 -11.12 -6.54
N ALA A 277 -8.71 -10.52 -5.52
CA ALA A 277 -9.71 -11.17 -4.69
C ALA A 277 -10.98 -11.50 -5.48
N GLU A 278 -11.48 -10.58 -6.29
CA GLU A 278 -12.66 -10.77 -7.14
C GLU A 278 -12.43 -11.82 -8.21
N PHE A 279 -11.29 -11.74 -8.90
CA PHE A 279 -10.89 -12.71 -9.91
C PHE A 279 -10.85 -14.12 -9.30
N ARG A 280 -10.16 -14.29 -8.16
CA ARG A 280 -10.02 -15.60 -7.51
C ARG A 280 -11.29 -16.08 -6.82
N ALA A 281 -12.16 -15.19 -6.33
CA ALA A 281 -13.44 -15.56 -5.73
C ALA A 281 -14.38 -16.25 -6.74
N SER A 282 -14.34 -15.82 -8.00
CA SER A 282 -15.17 -16.36 -9.08
C SER A 282 -14.43 -17.35 -9.98
N SER A 283 -13.19 -17.67 -9.66
CA SER A 283 -12.37 -18.62 -10.40
C SER A 283 -12.65 -20.05 -9.94
N PRO A 284 -12.97 -20.99 -10.86
CA PRO A 284 -13.06 -22.40 -10.49
C PRO A 284 -11.69 -23.02 -10.17
N GLN A 285 -10.58 -22.34 -10.49
CA GLN A 285 -9.24 -22.83 -10.23
C GLN A 285 -8.82 -22.61 -8.77
N LEU A 286 -8.61 -23.72 -8.06
CA LEU A 286 -8.13 -23.71 -6.67
C LEU A 286 -6.60 -23.64 -6.55
N THR A 287 -5.87 -24.01 -7.62
CA THR A 287 -4.40 -24.13 -7.63
C THR A 287 -3.81 -23.65 -8.94
N GLY A 288 -2.55 -23.20 -8.92
CA GLY A 288 -1.84 -22.73 -10.11
C GLY A 288 -2.09 -21.26 -10.43
N TYR A 289 -1.67 -20.83 -11.62
CA TYR A 289 -1.98 -19.50 -12.15
C TYR A 289 -3.45 -19.47 -12.58
N PRO A 290 -4.32 -18.70 -11.90
CA PRO A 290 -5.73 -18.65 -12.25
C PRO A 290 -5.88 -17.87 -13.56
N SER A 291 -6.55 -18.49 -14.53
CA SER A 291 -6.71 -17.98 -15.90
C SER A 291 -8.16 -18.10 -16.38
N LEU A 292 -9.10 -18.29 -15.45
CA LEU A 292 -10.53 -18.31 -15.75
C LEU A 292 -11.23 -17.71 -14.55
N THR A 293 -12.20 -16.86 -14.83
CA THR A 293 -13.11 -16.29 -13.84
C THR A 293 -14.44 -15.97 -14.54
N SER A 294 -15.44 -15.53 -13.78
CA SER A 294 -16.71 -15.13 -14.39
C SER A 294 -16.53 -13.84 -15.22
N PRO A 295 -17.27 -13.64 -16.33
CA PRO A 295 -17.16 -12.42 -17.13
C PRO A 295 -17.38 -11.14 -16.32
N GLU A 296 -18.26 -11.19 -15.31
CA GLU A 296 -18.49 -10.06 -14.41
C GLU A 296 -17.28 -9.76 -13.52
N ALA A 297 -16.68 -10.80 -12.91
CA ALA A 297 -15.50 -10.63 -12.07
C ALA A 297 -14.28 -10.19 -12.89
N LEU A 298 -14.16 -10.65 -14.14
CA LEU A 298 -13.11 -10.22 -15.06
C LEU A 298 -13.20 -8.71 -15.34
N ARG A 299 -14.39 -8.22 -15.71
CA ARG A 299 -14.63 -6.78 -15.95
C ARG A 299 -14.34 -5.92 -14.73
N ARG A 300 -14.81 -6.34 -13.56
CA ARG A 300 -14.56 -5.60 -12.30
C ARG A 300 -13.06 -5.61 -11.94
N SER A 301 -12.40 -6.76 -12.08
CA SER A 301 -10.95 -6.89 -11.91
C SER A 301 -10.18 -5.95 -12.83
N ASN A 302 -10.53 -5.89 -14.12
CA ASN A 302 -9.89 -5.00 -15.09
C ASN A 302 -10.11 -3.52 -14.76
N ALA A 303 -11.32 -3.15 -14.31
CA ALA A 303 -11.62 -1.79 -13.85
C ALA A 303 -10.75 -1.39 -12.64
N ASP A 304 -10.60 -2.29 -11.67
CA ASP A 304 -9.77 -2.08 -10.49
C ASP A 304 -8.27 -1.99 -10.84
N LEU A 305 -7.78 -2.82 -11.75
CA LEU A 305 -6.41 -2.78 -12.24
C LEU A 305 -6.10 -1.47 -12.98
N ARG A 306 -7.02 -1.00 -13.84
CA ARG A 306 -6.92 0.32 -14.48
C ARG A 306 -6.87 1.43 -13.43
N LYS A 307 -7.75 1.38 -12.43
CA LYS A 307 -7.76 2.37 -11.34
C LYS A 307 -6.45 2.37 -10.56
N ALA A 308 -5.88 1.20 -10.27
CA ALA A 308 -4.58 1.10 -9.60
C ALA A 308 -3.43 1.69 -10.45
N LEU A 309 -3.45 1.51 -11.78
CA LEU A 309 -2.48 2.14 -12.69
C LEU A 309 -2.63 3.67 -12.71
N ASP A 310 -3.85 4.18 -12.78
CA ASP A 310 -4.14 5.62 -12.78
C ASP A 310 -3.66 6.32 -11.50
N LEU A 311 -3.67 5.59 -10.37
CA LEU A 311 -3.18 6.05 -9.08
C LEU A 311 -1.65 6.00 -8.96
N GLY A 312 -0.94 5.55 -10.00
CA GLY A 312 0.52 5.48 -10.02
C GLY A 312 1.10 4.19 -9.45
N GLY A 313 0.29 3.13 -9.28
CA GLY A 313 0.75 1.77 -8.97
C GLY A 313 1.49 1.09 -10.13
N ASP A 314 2.26 1.86 -10.89
CA ASP A 314 2.70 1.55 -12.24
C ASP A 314 3.85 0.54 -12.29
N THR A 315 3.55 -0.72 -11.98
CA THR A 315 4.54 -1.80 -11.98
C THR A 315 4.35 -2.71 -13.19
N PRO A 316 5.43 -3.32 -13.75
CA PRO A 316 5.33 -4.21 -14.90
C PRO A 316 4.32 -5.35 -14.67
N ASP A 317 4.30 -5.92 -13.47
CA ASP A 317 3.38 -6.99 -13.08
C ASP A 317 1.91 -6.54 -13.02
N LEU A 318 1.63 -5.28 -12.64
CA LEU A 318 0.27 -4.74 -12.68
C LEU A 318 -0.21 -4.58 -14.13
N ARG A 319 0.66 -4.07 -15.02
CA ARG A 319 0.38 -3.97 -16.44
C ARG A 319 0.17 -5.32 -17.09
N LEU A 320 1.02 -6.31 -16.80
CA LEU A 320 0.86 -7.68 -17.33
C LEU A 320 -0.47 -8.30 -16.86
N SER A 321 -0.84 -8.08 -15.59
CA SER A 321 -2.12 -8.56 -15.07
C SER A 321 -3.31 -7.92 -15.80
N LEU A 322 -3.26 -6.60 -16.04
CA LEU A 322 -4.30 -5.91 -16.81
C LEU A 322 -4.31 -6.36 -18.27
N GLY A 323 -3.15 -6.46 -18.92
CA GLY A 323 -3.04 -6.88 -20.31
C GLY A 323 -3.60 -8.29 -20.51
N PHE A 324 -3.31 -9.21 -19.59
CA PHE A 324 -3.91 -10.55 -19.59
C PHE A 324 -5.43 -10.49 -19.44
N GLY A 325 -5.94 -9.74 -18.45
CA GLY A 325 -7.38 -9.62 -18.23
C GLY A 325 -8.14 -8.96 -19.39
N LEU A 326 -7.56 -7.94 -20.02
CA LEU A 326 -8.13 -7.29 -21.21
C LEU A 326 -8.11 -8.22 -22.43
N PHE A 327 -7.07 -9.05 -22.55
CA PHE A 327 -7.00 -10.07 -23.59
C PHE A 327 -8.12 -11.10 -23.42
N GLU A 328 -8.33 -11.62 -22.21
CA GLU A 328 -9.43 -12.54 -21.91
C GLU A 328 -10.79 -11.91 -22.19
N GLU A 329 -10.99 -10.66 -21.76
CA GLU A 329 -12.24 -9.92 -21.96
C GLU A 329 -12.51 -9.67 -23.45
N GLY A 330 -11.51 -9.20 -24.20
CA GLY A 330 -11.60 -8.98 -25.64
C GLY A 330 -11.91 -10.25 -26.42
N LEU A 331 -11.36 -11.41 -26.03
CA LEU A 331 -11.71 -12.69 -26.64
C LEU A 331 -13.16 -13.10 -26.35
N MET A 332 -13.65 -12.89 -25.13
CA MET A 332 -15.02 -13.24 -24.74
C MET A 332 -16.06 -12.34 -25.43
N GLU A 333 -15.78 -11.04 -25.52
CA GLU A 333 -16.69 -10.04 -26.07
C GLU A 333 -16.52 -9.84 -27.58
N ARG A 334 -15.45 -10.40 -28.18
CA ARG A 334 -15.04 -10.18 -29.57
C ARG A 334 -14.78 -8.70 -29.86
N ASP A 335 -14.10 -8.04 -28.93
CA ASP A 335 -13.76 -6.63 -29.01
C ASP A 335 -12.28 -6.45 -29.38
N ASP A 336 -12.05 -6.02 -30.62
CA ASP A 336 -10.71 -5.78 -31.16
C ASP A 336 -9.98 -4.62 -30.46
N ASP A 337 -10.70 -3.65 -29.88
CA ASP A 337 -10.09 -2.52 -29.21
C ASP A 337 -9.54 -2.92 -27.84
N LEU A 338 -10.24 -3.80 -27.10
CA LEU A 338 -9.70 -4.43 -25.88
C LEU A 338 -8.45 -5.26 -26.18
N LEU A 339 -8.43 -6.01 -27.29
CA LEU A 339 -7.25 -6.78 -27.70
C LEU A 339 -6.06 -5.88 -28.06
N LYS A 340 -6.29 -4.75 -28.74
CA LYS A 340 -5.23 -3.76 -29.01
C LYS A 340 -4.69 -3.14 -27.74
N GLU A 341 -5.58 -2.77 -26.80
CA GLU A 341 -5.17 -2.22 -25.51
C GLU A 341 -4.35 -3.23 -24.69
N ALA A 342 -4.78 -4.50 -24.65
CA ALA A 342 -4.05 -5.58 -24.01
C ALA A 342 -2.60 -5.67 -24.52
N VAL A 343 -2.41 -5.62 -25.84
CA VAL A 343 -1.08 -5.66 -26.46
C VAL A 343 -0.25 -4.43 -26.11
N ASP A 344 -0.84 -3.23 -26.14
CA ASP A 344 -0.14 -1.99 -25.80
C ASP A 344 0.32 -1.97 -24.34
N VAL A 345 -0.57 -2.32 -23.41
CA VAL A 345 -0.29 -2.37 -21.97
C VAL A 345 0.82 -3.39 -21.68
N SER A 346 0.74 -4.60 -22.24
CA SER A 346 1.77 -5.63 -22.07
C SER A 346 3.11 -5.21 -22.67
N ARG A 347 3.12 -4.59 -23.86
CA ARG A 347 4.36 -4.09 -24.48
C ARG A 347 5.05 -3.03 -23.62
N ARG A 348 4.28 -2.14 -22.99
CA ARG A 348 4.82 -1.14 -22.05
C ARG A 348 5.43 -1.81 -20.81
N ALA A 349 4.83 -2.91 -20.34
CA ALA A 349 5.37 -3.69 -19.23
C ALA A 349 6.75 -4.30 -19.58
N VAL A 350 6.85 -4.97 -20.73
CA VAL A 350 8.10 -5.56 -21.24
C VAL A 350 9.17 -4.50 -21.44
N ALA A 351 8.81 -3.36 -22.03
CA ALA A 351 9.75 -2.26 -22.26
C ALA A 351 10.29 -1.67 -20.95
N ALA A 352 9.50 -1.70 -19.88
CA ALA A 352 9.92 -1.25 -18.55
C ALA A 352 10.85 -2.26 -17.84
N ASN A 353 10.80 -3.54 -18.19
CA ASN A 353 11.70 -4.57 -17.65
C ASN A 353 12.18 -5.57 -18.72
N PRO A 354 13.14 -5.18 -19.58
CA PRO A 354 13.56 -5.99 -20.73
C PRO A 354 14.28 -7.29 -20.37
N LEU A 355 14.66 -7.45 -19.11
CA LEU A 355 15.42 -8.60 -18.59
C LEU A 355 14.52 -9.61 -17.85
N ASP A 356 13.22 -9.34 -17.73
CA ASP A 356 12.28 -10.28 -17.12
C ASP A 356 11.95 -11.39 -18.13
N PRO A 357 12.34 -12.65 -17.88
CA PRO A 357 12.07 -13.76 -18.80
C PRO A 357 10.58 -14.16 -18.82
N VAL A 358 9.74 -13.57 -17.95
CA VAL A 358 8.30 -13.85 -17.83
C VAL A 358 7.43 -12.73 -18.45
N ALA A 359 8.04 -11.61 -18.86
CA ALA A 359 7.32 -10.46 -19.43
C ALA A 359 6.91 -10.62 -20.90
#